data_AF-A0A3N9VPA1-F1
#
_entry.id   AF-A0A3N9VPA1-F1
#
_cell.length_a   1.000
_cell.length_b   1.000
_cell.length_c   1.000
_cell.angle_alpha   90.00
_cell.angle_beta   90.00
_cell.angle_gamma   90.00
#
_symmetry.space_group_name_H-M   'P 1'
#
loop_
_entity.id
_entity.type
_entity.pdbx_description
1 polymer ?
#
loop_
_entity_poly.entity_id
_entity_poly.type
_entity_poly.pdbx_seq_one_letter_code
_entity_poly.pdbx_strand_id
1 'polypeptide(L)'
;MSRTSRKTAVGYPSPGNVTGGKISLNDTLKALEIVDDYGRIILENLPFARNDTTVGTETELQVAVYGSRFDVDLPRTIESSNYFANAIRRAATGDLPRKRVTDIERYLSDNRDEVWENSWVRFGRDVLCTYANQILESDLRADKSSPDSVNRTDSGRFLFSDSDGRPMVRIPVSYLVKLAMAQYLGSRKNLPFLLRATAERLMGHYLNDNTSPETFSFHVIPLREKTGMGLAVAREASKRMLLTQLLVMYANRSFGLKESGQTASVYLAPNPPQRQKALNEHISDSFYRDLFMSPCLSGWDQGEEKYRYMRLCHKVLSRSQLNAVAKLKHAGIILNNLVVLPNTSNVSLANNGTHVSLGSRRLTAAIAAGTADYGEAEEKYLGDLVIKITEHFLPLFVGTYSAAPYRLDYAGFHPEKALGFLAHELDYSQLRILWRMWKAKAKIRICAAPVTPFGPEWLDRLISRVFNLKGDFVHDFRLLDYLVCLL
;
A
#
# COMPACT_ATOMS: atom_id res chain seq x y z
N MET A 1 -26.21 -10.76 -9.11
CA MET A 1 -25.74 -11.96 -8.38
C MET A 1 -24.25 -11.81 -8.15
N SER A 2 -23.85 -11.55 -6.90
CA SER A 2 -22.46 -11.21 -6.55
C SER A 2 -21.65 -12.47 -6.26
N ARG A 3 -20.79 -12.87 -7.19
CA ARG A 3 -19.58 -13.61 -6.81
C ARG A 3 -18.59 -12.56 -6.30
N THR A 4 -18.49 -12.46 -4.98
CA THR A 4 -17.30 -11.92 -4.32
C THR A 4 -16.09 -12.65 -4.89
N SER A 5 -15.28 -11.94 -5.67
CA SER A 5 -13.91 -12.34 -5.97
C SER A 5 -13.21 -12.54 -4.62
N ARG A 6 -13.09 -13.79 -4.19
CA ARG A 6 -12.17 -14.17 -3.13
C ARG A 6 -10.80 -14.16 -3.80
N LYS A 7 -9.91 -13.25 -3.37
CA LYS A 7 -8.50 -13.28 -3.75
C LYS A 7 -7.91 -14.56 -3.14
N THR A 8 -8.00 -15.69 -3.83
CA THR A 8 -7.15 -16.86 -3.56
C THR A 8 -5.77 -16.55 -4.15
N ALA A 9 -4.72 -17.02 -3.50
CA ALA A 9 -3.38 -16.91 -4.05
C ALA A 9 -3.32 -17.82 -5.29
N VAL A 10 -3.61 -17.26 -6.46
CA VAL A 10 -3.34 -17.94 -7.72
C VAL A 10 -1.83 -17.96 -7.84
N GLY A 11 -1.24 -19.09 -7.45
CA GLY A 11 0.16 -19.39 -7.77
C GLY A 11 0.35 -19.18 -9.26
N TYR A 12 1.42 -18.50 -9.64
CA TYR A 12 1.86 -18.44 -11.03
C TYR A 12 1.90 -19.87 -11.57
N PRO A 13 1.08 -20.24 -12.58
CA PRO A 13 1.25 -21.54 -13.20
C PRO A 13 2.63 -21.54 -13.86
N SER A 14 3.45 -22.54 -13.49
CA SER A 14 4.59 -22.95 -14.31
C SER A 14 4.12 -23.07 -15.78
N PRO A 15 4.98 -22.80 -16.77
CA PRO A 15 4.64 -22.95 -18.18
C PRO A 15 4.48 -24.45 -18.49
N GLY A 16 3.34 -25.02 -18.11
CA GLY A 16 2.87 -26.33 -18.47
C GLY A 16 2.17 -26.22 -19.81
N ASN A 17 2.57 -27.08 -20.74
CA ASN A 17 2.02 -27.20 -22.08
C ASN A 17 0.49 -27.14 -22.11
N VAL A 18 -0.06 -26.01 -22.55
CA VAL A 18 -1.46 -25.88 -22.97
C VAL A 18 -1.57 -26.53 -24.34
N THR A 19 -1.91 -27.81 -24.38
CA THR A 19 -2.42 -28.48 -25.58
C THR A 19 -3.93 -28.23 -25.68
N GLY A 20 -4.30 -26.99 -25.98
CA GLY A 20 -5.65 -26.61 -26.45
C GLY A 20 -5.53 -26.15 -27.90
N GLY A 21 -6.41 -26.61 -28.78
CA GLY A 21 -6.35 -26.30 -30.21
C GLY A 21 -6.25 -24.80 -30.45
N LYS A 22 -5.29 -24.37 -31.28
CA LYS A 22 -5.13 -22.96 -31.67
C LYS A 22 -6.34 -22.52 -32.49
N ILE A 23 -7.32 -21.92 -31.84
CA ILE A 23 -8.40 -21.19 -32.50
C ILE A 23 -7.83 -19.85 -32.99
N SER A 24 -8.29 -19.41 -34.17
CA SER A 24 -7.81 -18.17 -34.77
C SER A 24 -8.30 -16.98 -33.94
N LEU A 25 -7.43 -15.97 -33.74
CA LEU A 25 -7.83 -14.68 -33.17
C LEU A 25 -9.12 -14.14 -33.82
N ASN A 26 -9.32 -14.43 -35.11
CA ASN A 26 -10.50 -14.02 -35.86
C ASN A 26 -11.80 -14.66 -35.34
N ASP A 27 -11.75 -15.92 -34.90
CA ASP A 27 -12.92 -16.64 -34.38
C ASP A 27 -13.31 -16.09 -33.00
N THR A 28 -12.32 -15.76 -32.16
CA THR A 28 -12.56 -15.07 -30.88
C THR A 28 -13.16 -13.68 -31.09
N LEU A 29 -12.64 -12.90 -32.06
CA LEU A 29 -13.18 -11.58 -32.39
C LEU A 29 -14.61 -11.66 -32.92
N LYS A 30 -14.95 -12.68 -33.72
CA LYS A 30 -16.32 -12.94 -34.17
C LYS A 30 -17.25 -13.35 -33.03
N ALA A 31 -16.80 -14.24 -32.14
CA ALA A 31 -17.58 -14.67 -30.98
C ALA A 31 -17.90 -13.52 -30.02
N LEU A 32 -17.03 -12.51 -29.95
CA LEU A 32 -17.25 -11.28 -29.18
C LEU A 32 -18.03 -10.20 -29.96
N GLU A 33 -18.43 -10.51 -31.21
CA GLU A 33 -19.07 -9.61 -32.18
C GLU A 33 -18.24 -8.33 -32.43
N ILE A 34 -16.92 -8.41 -32.27
CA ILE A 34 -16.00 -7.28 -32.50
C ILE A 34 -15.80 -7.04 -33.99
N VAL A 35 -15.94 -8.08 -34.80
CA VAL A 35 -15.86 -8.00 -36.27
C VAL A 35 -17.15 -8.47 -36.90
N ASP A 36 -17.53 -7.85 -38.03
CA ASP A 36 -18.66 -8.30 -38.84
C ASP A 36 -18.31 -9.53 -39.70
N ASP A 37 -19.29 -10.03 -40.46
CA ASP A 37 -19.12 -11.17 -41.36
C ASP A 37 -18.05 -10.95 -42.44
N TYR A 38 -17.70 -9.69 -42.72
CA TYR A 38 -16.67 -9.27 -43.67
C TYR A 38 -15.31 -9.02 -43.01
N GLY A 39 -15.18 -9.26 -41.70
CA GLY A 39 -13.94 -9.05 -40.93
C GLY A 39 -13.66 -7.59 -40.59
N ARG A 40 -14.63 -6.68 -40.73
CA ARG A 40 -14.47 -5.27 -40.38
C ARG A 40 -14.77 -5.06 -38.89
N ILE A 41 -13.95 -4.25 -38.23
CA ILE A 41 -14.09 -3.96 -36.80
C ILE A 41 -15.34 -3.09 -36.56
N ILE A 42 -16.23 -3.56 -35.68
CA ILE A 42 -17.39 -2.82 -35.18
C ILE A 42 -16.94 -2.07 -33.93
N LEU A 43 -16.63 -0.77 -34.08
CA LEU A 43 -16.06 0.05 -33.00
C LEU A 43 -16.95 0.11 -31.75
N GLU A 44 -18.27 0.06 -31.92
CA GLU A 44 -19.25 0.07 -30.83
C GLU A 44 -19.23 -1.21 -29.99
N ASN A 45 -18.70 -2.30 -30.56
CA ASN A 45 -18.61 -3.61 -29.94
C ASN A 45 -17.25 -3.88 -29.30
N LEU A 46 -16.33 -2.92 -29.35
CA LEU A 46 -15.02 -3.08 -28.72
C LEU A 46 -15.16 -3.15 -27.18
N PRO A 47 -14.48 -4.10 -26.52
CA PRO A 47 -14.31 -4.08 -25.08
C PRO A 47 -13.68 -2.77 -24.61
N PHE A 48 -14.09 -2.29 -23.44
CA PHE A 48 -13.66 -1.03 -22.84
C PHE A 48 -13.99 0.22 -23.68
N ALA A 49 -14.92 0.08 -24.65
CA ALA A 49 -15.47 1.22 -25.36
C ALA A 49 -16.57 1.93 -24.55
N ARG A 50 -17.18 2.95 -25.18
CA ARG A 50 -18.30 3.69 -24.63
C ARG A 50 -19.44 2.73 -24.25
N ASN A 51 -20.04 2.92 -23.08
CA ASN A 51 -21.13 2.11 -22.49
C ASN A 51 -20.76 0.69 -22.03
N ASP A 52 -19.65 0.13 -22.48
CA ASP A 52 -19.14 -1.17 -22.03
C ASP A 52 -18.35 -1.06 -20.72
N THR A 53 -17.51 -0.03 -20.63
CA THR A 53 -16.56 0.14 -19.52
C THR A 53 -17.25 0.31 -18.17
N THR A 54 -16.73 -0.44 -17.21
CA THR A 54 -17.00 -0.30 -15.78
C THR A 54 -15.69 -0.05 -15.04
N VAL A 55 -15.79 0.52 -13.86
CA VAL A 55 -14.63 0.95 -13.09
C VAL A 55 -14.84 0.68 -11.61
N GLY A 56 -13.80 0.16 -10.97
CA GLY A 56 -13.64 0.09 -9.53
C GLY A 56 -12.39 0.85 -9.11
N THR A 57 -12.32 1.21 -7.84
CA THR A 57 -11.12 1.81 -7.26
C THR A 57 -10.68 1.04 -6.03
N GLU A 58 -9.38 0.84 -5.90
CA GLU A 58 -8.75 0.47 -4.65
C GLU A 58 -8.10 1.73 -4.09
N THR A 59 -8.24 1.96 -2.78
CA THR A 59 -7.69 3.13 -2.11
C THR A 59 -6.90 2.64 -0.93
N GLU A 60 -5.60 2.94 -0.97
CA GLU A 60 -4.73 2.78 0.16
C GLU A 60 -4.77 4.05 1.01
N LEU A 61 -5.05 3.85 2.29
CA LEU A 61 -5.21 4.92 3.27
C LEU A 61 -3.97 4.98 4.16
N GLN A 62 -3.77 6.09 4.84
CA GLN A 62 -2.82 6.17 5.94
C GLN A 62 -3.56 6.21 7.27
N VAL A 63 -2.90 5.76 8.34
CA VAL A 63 -3.46 5.78 9.68
C VAL A 63 -2.49 6.37 10.68
N ALA A 64 -3.04 6.87 11.77
CA ALA A 64 -2.26 7.28 12.93
C ALA A 64 -3.06 7.01 14.20
N VAL A 65 -2.35 6.82 15.30
CA VAL A 65 -2.93 6.81 16.64
C VAL A 65 -2.35 7.98 17.41
N TYR A 66 -3.22 8.85 17.91
CA TYR A 66 -2.86 9.97 18.75
C TYR A 66 -2.87 9.53 20.20
N GLY A 67 -1.90 9.99 20.98
CA GLY A 67 -1.83 9.76 22.42
C GLY A 67 -0.41 9.72 22.95
N SER A 68 -0.31 9.76 24.28
CA SER A 68 0.95 9.65 24.98
C SER A 68 1.73 8.40 24.56
N ARG A 69 3.07 8.51 24.54
CA ARG A 69 3.97 7.38 24.24
C ARG A 69 3.75 6.17 25.16
N PHE A 70 3.18 6.40 26.34
CA PHE A 70 2.92 5.36 27.33
C PHE A 70 1.61 4.60 27.07
N ASP A 71 0.71 5.15 26.27
CA ASP A 71 -0.61 4.54 25.98
C ASP A 71 -0.65 3.91 24.59
N VAL A 72 0.07 4.51 23.63
CA VAL A 72 0.04 4.10 22.23
C VAL A 72 0.97 2.91 21.94
N ASP A 73 0.53 2.03 21.03
CA ASP A 73 1.20 0.75 20.78
C ASP A 73 2.60 0.85 20.17
N LEU A 74 2.79 1.67 19.13
CA LEU A 74 4.07 1.78 18.41
C LEU A 74 5.26 2.16 19.31
N PRO A 75 5.20 3.26 20.10
CA PRO A 75 6.31 3.62 20.98
C PRO A 75 6.59 2.53 22.02
N ARG A 76 5.55 1.95 22.64
CA ARG A 76 5.69 0.84 23.59
C ARG A 76 6.34 -0.38 22.94
N THR A 77 5.92 -0.73 21.73
CA THR A 77 6.46 -1.87 20.98
C THR A 77 7.95 -1.65 20.67
N ILE A 78 8.36 -0.43 20.34
CA ILE A 78 9.78 -0.10 20.12
C ILE A 78 10.57 -0.23 21.42
N GLU A 79 10.10 0.39 22.51
CA GLU A 79 10.77 0.39 23.81
C GLU A 79 10.93 -1.01 24.40
N SER A 80 9.89 -1.85 24.31
CA SER A 80 9.91 -3.22 24.83
C SER A 80 10.59 -4.22 23.88
N SER A 81 11.09 -3.78 22.72
CA SER A 81 11.66 -4.69 21.74
C SER A 81 13.06 -5.17 22.13
N ASN A 82 13.31 -6.45 21.88
CA ASN A 82 14.67 -7.01 21.92
C ASN A 82 15.61 -6.28 20.94
N TYR A 83 15.09 -5.75 19.84
CA TYR A 83 15.88 -4.96 18.89
C TYR A 83 16.47 -3.72 19.55
N PHE A 84 15.64 -2.91 20.21
CA PHE A 84 16.08 -1.68 20.85
C PHE A 84 17.00 -1.95 22.05
N ALA A 85 16.66 -2.94 22.89
CA ALA A 85 17.52 -3.37 24.00
C ALA A 85 18.91 -3.82 23.51
N ASN A 86 18.98 -4.58 22.41
CA ASN A 86 20.24 -4.99 21.81
C ASN A 86 21.00 -3.82 21.17
N ALA A 87 20.31 -2.86 20.55
CA ALA A 87 20.92 -1.66 19.99
C ALA A 87 21.60 -0.81 21.08
N ILE A 88 20.94 -0.61 22.22
CA ILE A 88 21.52 0.06 23.40
C ILE A 88 22.76 -0.68 23.88
N ARG A 89 22.67 -2.00 24.08
CA ARG A 89 23.80 -2.82 24.55
C ARG A 89 25.01 -2.71 23.61
N ARG A 90 24.78 -2.82 22.30
CA ARG A 90 25.83 -2.69 21.27
C ARG A 90 26.43 -1.29 21.18
N ALA A 91 25.64 -0.25 21.43
CA ALA A 91 26.15 1.12 21.49
C ALA A 91 27.01 1.37 22.74
N ALA A 92 26.71 0.68 23.85
CA ALA A 92 27.54 0.72 25.06
C ALA A 92 28.88 -0.01 24.87
N THR A 93 28.91 -1.13 24.14
CA THR A 93 30.14 -1.88 23.83
C THR A 93 30.97 -1.29 22.70
N GLY A 94 30.41 -0.35 21.92
CA GLY A 94 31.08 0.29 20.77
C GLY A 94 30.82 -0.39 19.42
N ASP A 95 30.07 -1.49 19.39
CA ASP A 95 29.69 -2.23 18.17
C ASP A 95 28.61 -1.55 17.33
N LEU A 96 28.06 -0.44 17.82
CA LEU A 96 27.08 0.39 17.14
C LEU A 96 27.34 1.88 17.46
N PRO A 97 27.27 2.80 16.47
CA PRO A 97 27.37 4.22 16.76
C PRO A 97 26.26 4.68 17.72
N ARG A 98 26.63 5.34 18.83
CA ARG A 98 25.67 5.87 19.82
C ARG A 98 24.59 6.74 19.20
N LYS A 99 24.96 7.50 18.16
CA LYS A 99 24.03 8.34 17.39
C LYS A 99 22.77 7.58 16.93
N ARG A 100 22.87 6.30 16.51
CA ARG A 100 21.68 5.54 16.08
C ARG A 100 20.67 5.34 17.21
N VAL A 101 21.15 5.07 18.43
CA VAL A 101 20.28 4.93 19.61
C VAL A 101 19.65 6.27 19.94
N THR A 102 20.45 7.34 19.97
CA THR A 102 19.96 8.71 20.20
C THR A 102 18.94 9.15 19.15
N ASP A 103 19.10 8.73 17.90
CA ASP A 103 18.15 9.06 16.83
C ASP A 103 16.80 8.35 17.03
N ILE A 104 16.79 7.11 17.53
CA ILE A 104 15.56 6.38 17.93
C ILE A 104 14.94 6.98 19.19
N GLU A 105 15.74 7.31 20.20
CA GLU A 105 15.26 7.99 21.42
C GLU A 105 14.65 9.35 21.10
N ARG A 106 15.25 10.09 20.17
CA ARG A 106 14.70 11.34 19.66
C ARG A 106 13.39 11.11 18.92
N TYR A 107 13.27 10.07 18.09
CA TYR A 107 11.98 9.72 17.49
C TYR A 107 10.89 9.49 18.55
N LEU A 108 11.22 8.81 19.66
CA LEU A 108 10.28 8.53 20.75
C LEU A 108 9.97 9.75 21.63
N SER A 109 10.87 10.73 21.74
CA SER A 109 10.73 11.88 22.64
C SER A 109 10.31 13.17 21.95
N ASP A 110 10.76 13.41 20.73
CA ASP A 110 10.47 14.61 19.94
C ASP A 110 9.20 14.40 19.11
N ASN A 111 8.09 14.14 19.79
CA ASN A 111 6.77 13.96 19.18
C ASN A 111 5.73 14.86 19.85
N ARG A 112 5.84 16.17 19.62
CA ARG A 112 5.01 17.20 20.29
C ARG A 112 3.51 17.03 20.02
N ASP A 113 3.16 16.58 18.83
CA ASP A 113 1.78 16.41 18.41
C ASP A 113 1.20 15.05 18.85
N GLU A 114 2.01 14.21 19.51
CA GLU A 114 1.64 12.88 20.01
C GLU A 114 1.03 11.97 18.93
N VAL A 115 1.50 12.11 17.69
CA VAL A 115 1.00 11.36 16.53
C VAL A 115 1.93 10.18 16.24
N TRP A 116 1.38 8.98 16.23
CA TRP A 116 2.12 7.75 15.93
C TRP A 116 1.55 7.10 14.67
N GLU A 117 2.20 7.38 13.53
CA GLU A 117 1.73 6.91 12.24
C GLU A 117 1.88 5.40 12.09
N ASN A 118 0.87 4.76 11.49
CA ASN A 118 0.78 3.31 11.33
C ASN A 118 0.89 2.50 12.66
N SER A 119 0.69 3.16 13.81
CA SER A 119 0.55 2.47 15.10
C SER A 119 -0.73 1.63 15.14
N TRP A 120 -0.69 0.57 15.93
CA TRP A 120 -1.86 -0.24 16.24
C TRP A 120 -2.60 0.34 17.44
N VAL A 121 -3.81 -0.16 17.69
CA VAL A 121 -4.60 0.18 18.86
C VAL A 121 -4.70 -1.00 19.81
N ARG A 122 -4.89 -0.71 21.10
CA ARG A 122 -5.03 -1.70 22.17
C ARG A 122 -6.28 -1.40 23.01
N PHE A 123 -7.08 -2.40 23.35
CA PHE A 123 -8.28 -2.23 24.19
C PHE A 123 -8.68 -3.54 24.87
N GLY A 124 -9.51 -3.44 25.92
CA GLY A 124 -10.02 -4.61 26.66
C GLY A 124 -10.90 -5.48 25.77
N ARG A 125 -10.71 -6.80 25.79
CA ARG A 125 -11.50 -7.73 24.96
C ARG A 125 -12.98 -7.77 25.38
N ASP A 126 -13.24 -7.49 26.65
CA ASP A 126 -14.55 -7.45 27.29
C ASP A 126 -15.50 -6.41 26.69
N VAL A 127 -14.98 -5.38 26.03
CA VAL A 127 -15.81 -4.35 25.36
C VAL A 127 -16.45 -4.85 24.06
N LEU A 128 -15.97 -5.96 23.51
CA LEU A 128 -16.52 -6.53 22.28
C LEU A 128 -17.88 -7.17 22.54
N CYS A 129 -18.88 -6.80 21.73
CA CYS A 129 -20.14 -7.53 21.72
C CYS A 129 -19.94 -8.93 21.10
N THR A 130 -20.89 -9.83 21.36
CA THR A 130 -20.82 -11.23 20.92
C THR A 130 -20.49 -11.37 19.43
N TYR A 131 -21.14 -10.59 18.57
CA TYR A 131 -20.93 -10.66 17.12
C TYR A 131 -19.53 -10.16 16.72
N ALA A 132 -19.04 -9.05 17.29
CA ALA A 132 -17.68 -8.57 17.01
C ALA A 132 -16.61 -9.56 17.46
N ASN A 133 -16.81 -10.20 18.63
CA ASN A 133 -15.92 -11.24 19.12
C ASN A 133 -15.94 -12.48 18.21
N GLN A 134 -17.10 -12.87 17.68
CA GLN A 134 -17.21 -13.97 16.69
C GLN A 134 -16.46 -13.64 15.39
N ILE A 135 -16.56 -12.40 14.89
CA ILE A 135 -15.80 -11.97 13.70
C ILE A 135 -14.29 -12.03 13.97
N LEU A 136 -13.83 -11.53 15.13
CA LEU A 136 -12.44 -11.62 15.53
C LEU A 136 -11.93 -13.06 15.60
N GLU A 137 -12.65 -13.95 16.28
CA GLU A 137 -12.28 -15.38 16.37
C GLU A 137 -12.28 -16.05 14.99
N SER A 138 -13.25 -15.74 14.13
CA SER A 138 -13.28 -16.26 12.77
C SER A 138 -12.08 -15.79 11.95
N ASP A 139 -11.67 -14.53 12.08
CA ASP A 139 -10.53 -13.97 11.35
C ASP A 139 -9.17 -14.43 11.90
N LEU A 140 -9.13 -14.93 13.15
CA LEU A 140 -7.96 -15.54 13.79
C LEU A 140 -7.75 -17.02 13.44
N ARG A 141 -8.63 -17.63 12.65
CA ARG A 141 -8.41 -18.99 12.13
C ARG A 141 -7.23 -19.03 11.15
N ALA A 142 -6.54 -20.17 11.10
CA ALA A 142 -5.46 -20.42 10.15
C ALA A 142 -5.98 -20.52 8.71
N ASP A 143 -7.15 -21.15 8.55
CA ASP A 143 -7.91 -21.20 7.30
C ASP A 143 -9.38 -20.87 7.57
N LYS A 144 -9.85 -19.73 7.06
CA LYS A 144 -11.21 -19.23 7.28
C LYS A 144 -12.26 -19.94 6.43
N SER A 145 -11.85 -20.67 5.41
CA SER A 145 -12.76 -21.47 4.58
C SER A 145 -13.24 -22.73 5.32
N SER A 146 -12.51 -23.15 6.36
CA SER A 146 -12.84 -24.31 7.18
C SER A 146 -13.25 -23.89 8.61
N PRO A 147 -14.52 -24.11 9.01
CA PRO A 147 -15.02 -23.77 10.35
C PRO A 147 -14.31 -24.50 11.50
N ASP A 148 -13.67 -25.64 11.25
CA ASP A 148 -12.95 -26.43 12.25
C ASP A 148 -11.44 -26.18 12.23
N SER A 149 -10.99 -25.22 11.42
CA SER A 149 -9.59 -24.83 11.36
C SER A 149 -9.11 -24.30 12.70
N VAL A 150 -7.91 -24.72 13.08
CA VAL A 150 -7.20 -24.22 14.26
C VAL A 150 -6.92 -22.73 14.15
N ASN A 151 -6.61 -22.10 15.28
CA ASN A 151 -6.15 -20.71 15.27
C ASN A 151 -4.77 -20.58 14.60
N ARG A 152 -4.56 -19.44 13.97
CA ARG A 152 -3.26 -19.05 13.41
C ARG A 152 -2.18 -19.03 14.49
N THR A 153 -0.94 -19.34 14.09
CA THR A 153 0.19 -19.48 15.02
C THR A 153 0.62 -18.14 15.63
N ASP A 154 0.36 -17.03 14.94
CA ASP A 154 0.68 -15.68 15.41
C ASP A 154 -0.44 -14.98 16.19
N SER A 155 -1.45 -15.73 16.65
CA SER A 155 -2.60 -15.20 17.41
C SER A 155 -2.21 -14.40 18.66
N GLY A 156 -1.10 -14.75 19.31
CA GLY A 156 -0.54 -14.02 20.46
C GLY A 156 -0.07 -12.59 20.15
N ARG A 157 0.04 -12.19 18.88
CA ARG A 157 0.29 -10.79 18.48
C ARG A 157 -0.94 -9.90 18.64
N PHE A 158 -2.13 -10.50 18.71
CA PHE A 158 -3.42 -9.82 18.76
C PHE A 158 -4.11 -9.99 20.10
N LEU A 159 -4.03 -11.18 20.68
CA LEU A 159 -4.63 -11.52 21.95
C LEU A 159 -3.52 -11.66 22.98
N PHE A 160 -3.58 -10.85 24.03
CA PHE A 160 -2.60 -10.85 25.11
C PHE A 160 -3.27 -10.48 26.42
N SER A 161 -2.60 -10.71 27.55
CA SER A 161 -3.04 -10.23 28.86
C SER A 161 -2.25 -8.99 29.27
N ASP A 162 -2.92 -7.99 29.84
CA ASP A 162 -2.21 -6.87 30.47
C ASP A 162 -1.51 -7.29 31.78
N SER A 163 -0.87 -6.33 32.45
CA SER A 163 -0.17 -6.57 33.72
C SER A 163 -1.08 -7.10 34.84
N ASP A 164 -2.38 -6.83 34.75
CA ASP A 164 -3.38 -7.24 35.73
C ASP A 164 -4.07 -8.56 35.31
N GLY A 165 -3.60 -9.20 34.24
CA GLY A 165 -4.14 -10.45 33.71
C GLY A 165 -5.40 -10.29 32.86
N ARG A 166 -5.85 -9.06 32.58
CA ARG A 166 -7.08 -8.81 31.81
C ARG A 166 -6.86 -9.14 30.34
N PRO A 167 -7.83 -9.79 29.67
CA PRO A 167 -7.72 -10.11 28.26
C PRO A 167 -7.81 -8.84 27.42
N MET A 168 -6.82 -8.62 26.57
CA MET A 168 -6.68 -7.46 25.71
C MET A 168 -6.65 -7.86 24.23
N VAL A 169 -7.05 -6.91 23.39
CA VAL A 169 -6.95 -6.98 21.93
C VAL A 169 -5.96 -5.91 21.45
N ARG A 170 -5.04 -6.29 20.57
CA ARG A 170 -4.08 -5.44 19.86
C ARG A 170 -4.25 -5.64 18.36
N ILE A 171 -4.70 -4.61 17.63
CA ILE A 171 -4.97 -4.73 16.19
C ILE A 171 -4.56 -3.48 15.42
N PRO A 172 -4.14 -3.62 14.15
CA PRO A 172 -3.92 -2.48 13.27
C PRO A 172 -5.23 -1.73 13.00
N VAL A 173 -5.14 -0.42 12.79
CA VAL A 173 -6.31 0.44 12.50
C VAL A 173 -7.06 -0.02 11.24
N SER A 174 -6.36 -0.60 10.27
CA SER A 174 -6.99 -1.19 9.07
C SER A 174 -8.00 -2.30 9.40
N TYR A 175 -7.71 -3.15 10.38
CA TYR A 175 -8.65 -4.16 10.86
C TYR A 175 -9.70 -3.59 11.83
N LEU A 176 -9.34 -2.55 12.58
CA LEU A 176 -10.26 -1.84 13.50
C LEU A 176 -11.54 -1.38 12.80
N VAL A 177 -11.45 -0.90 11.55
CA VAL A 177 -12.61 -0.43 10.78
C VAL A 177 -13.63 -1.55 10.54
N LYS A 178 -13.15 -2.74 10.15
CA LYS A 178 -13.98 -3.94 9.98
C LYS A 178 -14.63 -4.34 11.30
N LEU A 179 -13.84 -4.40 12.37
CA LEU A 179 -14.31 -4.80 13.70
C LEU A 179 -15.32 -3.79 14.28
N ALA A 180 -15.13 -2.49 14.02
CA ALA A 180 -16.07 -1.44 14.40
C ALA A 180 -17.43 -1.61 13.71
N MET A 181 -17.44 -2.00 12.43
CA MET A 181 -18.68 -2.33 11.73
C MET A 181 -19.38 -3.54 12.37
N ALA A 182 -18.63 -4.60 12.70
CA ALA A 182 -19.17 -5.75 13.42
C ALA A 182 -19.73 -5.35 14.80
N GLN A 183 -19.00 -4.53 15.56
CA GLN A 183 -19.46 -4.01 16.86
C GLN A 183 -20.77 -3.23 16.73
N TYR A 184 -20.90 -2.38 15.71
CA TYR A 184 -22.13 -1.65 15.45
C TYR A 184 -23.29 -2.60 15.10
N LEU A 185 -23.06 -3.62 14.26
CA LEU A 185 -24.10 -4.58 13.88
C LEU A 185 -24.56 -5.47 15.04
N GLY A 186 -23.64 -5.88 15.91
CA GLY A 186 -23.96 -6.74 17.06
C GLY A 186 -24.62 -6.01 18.23
N SER A 187 -24.33 -4.72 18.39
CA SER A 187 -24.89 -3.91 19.49
C SER A 187 -26.32 -3.40 19.23
N ARG A 188 -26.84 -3.54 17.99
CA ARG A 188 -28.18 -3.05 17.61
C ARG A 188 -29.18 -4.19 17.54
N LYS A 189 -30.14 -4.19 18.48
CA LYS A 189 -31.19 -5.23 18.59
C LYS A 189 -32.16 -5.25 17.40
N ASN A 190 -32.52 -4.09 16.85
CA ASN A 190 -33.59 -3.96 15.83
C ASN A 190 -33.09 -3.28 14.55
N LEU A 191 -32.04 -3.82 13.92
CA LEU A 191 -31.58 -3.31 12.63
C LEU A 191 -32.40 -3.93 11.49
N PRO A 192 -32.99 -3.14 10.57
CA PRO A 192 -33.67 -3.68 9.39
C PRO A 192 -32.79 -4.67 8.61
N PHE A 193 -33.37 -5.77 8.14
CA PHE A 193 -32.65 -6.85 7.44
C PHE A 193 -31.77 -6.34 6.30
N LEU A 194 -32.31 -5.45 5.45
CA LEU A 194 -31.57 -4.91 4.32
C LEU A 194 -30.33 -4.12 4.73
N LEU A 195 -30.40 -3.38 5.85
CA LEU A 195 -29.25 -2.65 6.39
C LEU A 195 -28.20 -3.61 6.94
N ARG A 196 -28.63 -4.66 7.65
CA ARG A 196 -27.73 -5.69 8.19
C ARG A 196 -27.00 -6.41 7.07
N ALA A 197 -27.75 -6.96 6.10
CA ALA A 197 -27.18 -7.66 4.95
C ALA A 197 -26.25 -6.76 4.12
N THR A 198 -26.62 -5.48 3.94
CA THR A 198 -25.75 -4.53 3.25
C THR A 198 -24.45 -4.31 4.02
N ALA A 199 -24.52 -4.04 5.32
CA ALA A 199 -23.32 -3.79 6.12
C ALA A 199 -22.42 -5.04 6.21
N GLU A 200 -22.99 -6.24 6.39
CA GLU A 200 -22.24 -7.50 6.36
C GLU A 200 -21.50 -7.69 5.03
N ARG A 201 -22.14 -7.35 3.90
CA ARG A 201 -21.48 -7.32 2.59
C ARG A 201 -20.36 -6.29 2.54
N LEU A 202 -20.61 -5.06 2.97
CA LEU A 202 -19.62 -3.97 2.94
C LEU A 202 -18.41 -4.23 3.85
N MET A 203 -18.59 -4.99 4.93
CA MET A 203 -17.52 -5.38 5.84
C MET A 203 -16.38 -6.11 5.14
N GLY A 204 -16.68 -6.88 4.07
CA GLY A 204 -15.69 -7.58 3.25
C GLY A 204 -14.80 -6.67 2.39
N HIS A 205 -15.12 -5.37 2.29
CA HIS A 205 -14.34 -4.40 1.51
C HIS A 205 -13.22 -3.73 2.32
N TYR A 206 -13.11 -4.01 3.62
CA TYR A 206 -12.04 -3.51 4.49
C TYR A 206 -10.96 -4.58 4.64
N LEU A 207 -9.87 -4.40 3.91
CA LEU A 207 -8.75 -5.33 3.84
C LEU A 207 -7.66 -4.94 4.84
N ASN A 208 -6.82 -5.92 5.17
CA ASN A 208 -5.78 -5.80 6.17
C ASN A 208 -4.49 -6.52 5.71
N ASP A 209 -4.19 -6.50 4.42
CA ASP A 209 -3.16 -7.35 3.80
C ASP A 209 -1.90 -6.61 3.37
N ASN A 210 -1.79 -5.30 3.62
CA ASN A 210 -0.59 -4.49 3.39
C ASN A 210 -0.28 -3.59 4.61
N THR A 211 0.85 -2.86 4.58
CA THR A 211 1.25 -1.89 5.61
C THR A 211 0.16 -0.84 5.88
N SER A 212 -0.42 -0.32 4.81
CA SER A 212 -1.52 0.63 4.82
C SER A 212 -2.88 -0.09 4.81
N PRO A 213 -3.95 0.46 5.41
CA PRO A 213 -5.31 0.00 5.12
C PRO A 213 -5.61 0.06 3.64
N GLU A 214 -6.04 -1.06 3.09
CA GLU A 214 -6.53 -1.16 1.73
C GLU A 214 -8.05 -1.31 1.76
N THR A 215 -8.73 -0.54 0.93
CA THR A 215 -10.18 -0.64 0.74
C THR A 215 -10.50 -0.55 -0.73
N PHE A 216 -11.47 -1.34 -1.20
CA PHE A 216 -11.90 -1.30 -2.59
C PHE A 216 -13.38 -0.94 -2.71
N SER A 217 -13.78 -0.46 -3.89
CA SER A 217 -15.13 0.04 -4.16
C SER A 217 -16.22 -0.92 -3.68
N PHE A 218 -17.24 -0.37 -3.03
CA PHE A 218 -18.41 -1.11 -2.53
C PHE A 218 -19.27 -1.70 -3.66
N HIS A 219 -19.10 -1.18 -4.86
CA HIS A 219 -19.70 -1.65 -6.10
C HIS A 219 -18.92 -1.08 -7.29
N VAL A 220 -18.90 -1.83 -8.39
CA VAL A 220 -18.32 -1.37 -9.66
C VAL A 220 -19.30 -0.40 -10.34
N ILE A 221 -18.77 0.66 -10.94
CA ILE A 221 -19.55 1.74 -11.52
C ILE A 221 -19.43 1.72 -13.03
N PRO A 222 -20.52 1.87 -13.80
CA PRO A 222 -20.40 2.06 -15.23
C PRO A 222 -19.95 3.45 -15.60
N LEU A 223 -18.94 3.53 -16.47
CA LEU A 223 -18.51 4.80 -17.06
C LEU A 223 -19.53 5.21 -18.12
N ARG A 224 -20.34 6.21 -17.77
CA ARG A 224 -21.33 6.83 -18.67
C ARG A 224 -21.14 8.34 -18.66
N GLU A 225 -21.21 8.96 -19.83
CA GLU A 225 -21.11 10.42 -19.97
C GLU A 225 -22.15 11.13 -19.10
N LYS A 226 -23.40 10.62 -19.09
CA LYS A 226 -24.51 11.19 -18.30
C LYS A 226 -24.26 11.22 -16.79
N THR A 227 -23.37 10.38 -16.27
CA THR A 227 -23.00 10.34 -14.85
C THR A 227 -21.67 11.05 -14.57
N GLY A 228 -21.10 11.74 -15.57
CA GLY A 228 -19.84 12.47 -15.47
C GLY A 228 -18.61 11.58 -15.48
N MET A 229 -18.69 10.37 -16.05
CA MET A 229 -17.58 9.40 -16.13
C MET A 229 -16.92 9.18 -14.74
N GLY A 230 -15.70 9.68 -14.54
CA GLY A 230 -14.94 9.57 -13.28
C GLY A 230 -15.61 10.23 -12.07
N LEU A 231 -16.55 11.16 -12.26
CA LEU A 231 -17.27 11.81 -11.15
C LEU A 231 -18.08 10.80 -10.32
N ALA A 232 -18.68 9.80 -10.97
CA ALA A 232 -19.43 8.76 -10.28
C ALA A 232 -18.52 7.92 -9.37
N VAL A 233 -17.30 7.66 -9.82
CA VAL A 233 -16.24 6.97 -9.07
C VAL A 233 -15.79 7.79 -7.87
N ALA A 234 -15.49 9.07 -8.08
CA ALA A 234 -15.12 9.97 -7.00
C ALA A 234 -16.22 10.07 -5.92
N ARG A 235 -17.51 10.04 -6.31
CA ARG A 235 -18.63 10.01 -5.37
C ARG A 235 -18.70 8.71 -4.56
N GLU A 236 -18.42 7.57 -5.17
CA GLU A 236 -18.35 6.28 -4.46
C GLU A 236 -17.19 6.27 -3.46
N ALA A 237 -15.98 6.65 -3.90
CA ALA A 237 -14.82 6.78 -3.04
C ALA A 237 -15.08 7.74 -1.86
N SER A 238 -15.77 8.86 -2.10
CA SER A 238 -16.16 9.82 -1.06
C SER A 238 -17.12 9.20 -0.03
N LYS A 239 -18.10 8.41 -0.47
CA LYS A 239 -19.03 7.70 0.43
C LYS A 239 -18.31 6.65 1.27
N ARG A 240 -17.41 5.89 0.64
CA ARG A 240 -16.57 4.88 1.31
C ARG A 240 -15.66 5.53 2.35
N MET A 241 -15.02 6.65 2.03
CA MET A 241 -14.21 7.40 2.98
C MET A 241 -15.03 7.97 4.13
N LEU A 242 -16.22 8.55 3.85
CA LEU A 242 -17.11 9.03 4.91
C LEU A 242 -17.52 7.91 5.87
N LEU A 243 -17.91 6.74 5.36
CA LEU A 243 -18.26 5.59 6.20
C LEU A 243 -17.05 5.14 7.03
N THR A 244 -15.86 5.10 6.42
CA THR A 244 -14.60 4.77 7.11
C THR A 244 -14.35 5.71 8.29
N GLN A 245 -14.47 7.03 8.07
CA GLN A 245 -14.31 8.03 9.15
C GLN A 245 -15.32 7.82 10.28
N LEU A 246 -16.58 7.61 9.95
CA LEU A 246 -17.64 7.39 10.94
C LEU A 246 -17.37 6.12 11.77
N LEU A 247 -16.89 5.05 11.14
CA LEU A 247 -16.53 3.81 11.83
C LEU A 247 -15.34 4.00 12.77
N VAL A 248 -14.33 4.77 12.38
CA VAL A 248 -13.17 5.09 13.24
C VAL A 248 -13.60 5.96 14.41
N MET A 249 -14.44 6.99 14.17
CA MET A 249 -15.02 7.80 15.24
C MET A 249 -15.84 6.98 16.22
N TYR A 250 -16.59 6.00 15.71
CA TYR A 250 -17.35 5.05 16.53
C TYR A 250 -16.41 4.14 17.33
N ALA A 251 -15.41 3.53 16.68
CA ALA A 251 -14.42 2.65 17.31
C ALA A 251 -13.70 3.34 18.49
N ASN A 252 -13.32 4.60 18.29
CA ASN A 252 -12.68 5.43 19.31
C ASN A 252 -13.48 5.54 20.61
N ARG A 253 -14.81 5.47 20.53
CA ARG A 253 -15.71 5.51 21.70
C ARG A 253 -16.12 4.10 22.14
N SER A 254 -16.56 3.25 21.21
CA SER A 254 -17.16 1.96 21.53
C SER A 254 -16.16 0.96 22.11
N PHE A 255 -14.88 1.12 21.77
CA PHE A 255 -13.81 0.27 22.28
C PHE A 255 -13.03 0.92 23.43
N GLY A 256 -13.47 2.08 23.93
CA GLY A 256 -12.79 2.76 25.04
C GLY A 256 -11.42 3.33 24.68
N LEU A 257 -11.13 3.58 23.39
CA LEU A 257 -9.80 4.04 22.97
C LEU A 257 -9.51 5.42 23.55
N LYS A 258 -10.45 6.36 23.46
CA LYS A 258 -10.27 7.72 23.98
C LYS A 258 -10.06 7.73 25.49
N GLU A 259 -10.84 6.92 26.18
CA GLU A 259 -10.79 6.75 27.63
C GLU A 259 -9.46 6.11 28.07
N SER A 260 -8.84 5.29 27.21
CA SER A 260 -7.52 4.69 27.44
C SER A 260 -6.35 5.51 26.85
N GLY A 261 -6.57 6.77 26.47
CA GLY A 261 -5.52 7.68 26.00
C GLY A 261 -5.14 7.51 24.52
N GLN A 262 -5.89 6.74 23.74
CA GLN A 262 -5.65 6.51 22.31
C GLN A 262 -6.76 7.11 21.44
N THR A 263 -6.41 7.78 20.34
CA THR A 263 -7.39 8.17 19.31
C THR A 263 -6.90 7.73 17.95
N ALA A 264 -7.56 6.74 17.35
CA ALA A 264 -7.27 6.31 15.99
C ALA A 264 -7.78 7.33 14.96
N SER A 265 -7.05 7.47 13.87
CA SER A 265 -7.40 8.29 12.71
C SER A 265 -7.00 7.60 11.42
N VAL A 266 -7.74 7.90 10.35
CA VAL A 266 -7.50 7.42 8.99
C VAL A 266 -7.52 8.64 8.07
N TYR A 267 -6.64 8.71 7.08
CA TYR A 267 -6.56 9.85 6.16
C TYR A 267 -6.03 9.44 4.79
N LEU A 268 -6.25 10.31 3.80
CA LEU A 268 -5.68 10.15 2.46
C LEU A 268 -4.34 10.88 2.41
N ALA A 269 -3.27 10.15 2.12
CA ALA A 269 -1.99 10.75 1.80
C ALA A 269 -1.27 9.88 0.76
N PRO A 270 -0.73 10.49 -0.31
CA PRO A 270 -0.11 9.76 -1.40
C PRO A 270 1.32 9.28 -1.10
N ASN A 271 1.90 9.75 0.02
CA ASN A 271 3.29 9.51 0.39
C ASN A 271 3.35 8.95 1.83
N PRO A 272 4.35 8.11 2.14
CA PRO A 272 4.57 7.65 3.52
C PRO A 272 4.83 8.83 4.46
N PRO A 273 4.35 8.79 5.72
CA PRO A 273 4.57 9.83 6.70
C PRO A 273 6.05 10.13 6.94
N GLN A 274 6.40 11.41 7.11
CA GLN A 274 7.80 11.84 7.26
C GLN A 274 8.48 11.25 8.50
N ARG A 275 7.75 11.14 9.62
CA ARG A 275 8.29 10.53 10.84
C ARG A 275 8.56 9.03 10.66
N GLN A 276 7.72 8.32 9.90
CA GLN A 276 7.96 6.92 9.54
C GLN A 276 9.19 6.78 8.63
N LYS A 277 9.36 7.68 7.65
CA LYS A 277 10.59 7.74 6.83
C LYS A 277 11.82 7.99 7.70
N ALA A 278 11.74 8.90 8.66
CA ALA A 278 12.83 9.19 9.59
C ALA A 278 13.17 7.98 10.48
N LEU A 279 12.18 7.29 11.03
CA LEU A 279 12.43 6.07 11.80
C LEU A 279 13.08 4.97 10.94
N ASN A 280 12.60 4.80 9.70
CA ASN A 280 13.11 3.82 8.75
C ASN A 280 14.63 3.96 8.52
N GLU A 281 15.18 5.18 8.50
CA GLU A 281 16.62 5.45 8.38
C GLU A 281 17.46 4.92 9.55
N HIS A 282 16.83 4.64 10.70
CA HIS A 282 17.53 4.30 11.94
C HIS A 282 17.31 2.85 12.39
N ILE A 283 16.39 2.12 11.77
CA ILE A 283 16.07 0.73 12.10
C ILE A 283 16.46 -0.24 10.99
N SER A 284 16.52 -1.53 11.33
CA SER A 284 16.74 -2.58 10.32
C SER A 284 15.47 -2.84 9.52
N ASP A 285 15.66 -3.27 8.28
CA ASP A 285 14.61 -3.74 7.36
C ASP A 285 13.72 -4.85 7.96
N SER A 286 14.29 -5.74 8.78
CA SER A 286 13.51 -6.75 9.52
C SER A 286 12.59 -6.12 10.56
N PHE A 287 13.11 -5.18 11.35
CA PHE A 287 12.36 -4.57 12.43
C PHE A 287 11.28 -3.62 11.88
N TYR A 288 11.56 -2.90 10.80
CA TYR A 288 10.57 -2.11 10.07
C TYR A 288 9.36 -2.95 9.68
N ARG A 289 9.59 -4.14 9.09
CA ARG A 289 8.50 -5.06 8.75
C ARG A 289 7.73 -5.53 9.97
N ASP A 290 8.41 -5.84 11.06
CA ASP A 290 7.76 -6.32 12.28
C ASP A 290 6.84 -5.25 12.91
N LEU A 291 7.21 -3.96 12.77
CA LEU A 291 6.43 -2.82 13.24
C LEU A 291 5.23 -2.50 12.34
N PHE A 292 5.45 -2.40 11.02
CA PHE A 292 4.50 -1.75 10.12
C PHE A 292 3.73 -2.70 9.21
N MET A 293 4.24 -3.91 8.94
CA MET A 293 3.51 -4.83 8.07
C MET A 293 2.27 -5.37 8.77
N SER A 294 1.14 -5.26 8.09
CA SER A 294 -0.10 -5.85 8.57
C SER A 294 -0.06 -7.38 8.50
N PRO A 295 -0.57 -8.07 9.53
CA PRO A 295 -0.55 -9.52 9.63
C PRO A 295 -1.73 -10.22 8.94
N CYS A 296 -2.41 -9.54 8.01
CA CYS A 296 -3.39 -10.17 7.09
C CYS A 296 -4.58 -10.84 7.82
N LEU A 297 -5.20 -10.11 8.76
CA LEU A 297 -6.42 -10.57 9.46
C LEU A 297 -7.67 -10.52 8.60
N SER A 298 -7.74 -9.73 7.54
CA SER A 298 -8.91 -9.59 6.67
C SER A 298 -8.49 -9.60 5.20
N GLY A 299 -9.35 -10.15 4.35
CA GLY A 299 -9.17 -10.20 2.89
C GLY A 299 -8.78 -11.56 2.32
N TRP A 300 -8.15 -12.41 3.12
CA TRP A 300 -7.61 -13.70 2.70
C TRP A 300 -8.02 -14.81 3.66
N ASP A 301 -8.29 -16.00 3.11
CA ASP A 301 -8.67 -17.19 3.89
C ASP A 301 -7.48 -17.73 4.70
N GLN A 302 -6.28 -17.74 4.10
CA GLN A 302 -5.02 -18.17 4.72
C GLN A 302 -4.09 -16.98 4.97
N GLY A 303 -4.43 -16.17 5.97
CA GLY A 303 -3.74 -14.90 6.21
C GLY A 303 -2.26 -15.02 6.57
N GLU A 304 -1.81 -16.08 7.25
CA GLU A 304 -0.39 -16.28 7.55
C GLU A 304 0.45 -16.52 6.29
N GLU A 305 -0.10 -17.18 5.28
CA GLU A 305 0.57 -17.36 3.99
C GLU A 305 0.70 -16.03 3.25
N LYS A 306 -0.39 -15.25 3.18
CA LYS A 306 -0.36 -13.90 2.62
C LYS A 306 0.66 -13.01 3.35
N TYR A 307 0.72 -13.08 4.68
CA TYR A 307 1.70 -12.33 5.46
C TYR A 307 3.14 -12.73 5.12
N ARG A 308 3.44 -14.03 4.97
CA ARG A 308 4.77 -14.51 4.53
C ARG A 308 5.11 -14.03 3.12
N TYR A 309 4.15 -14.07 2.20
CA TYR A 309 4.30 -13.53 0.86
C TYR A 309 4.64 -12.03 0.89
N MET A 310 3.88 -11.24 1.64
CA MET A 310 4.15 -9.80 1.76
C MET A 310 5.53 -9.53 2.36
N ARG A 311 5.98 -10.32 3.35
CA ARG A 311 7.34 -10.19 3.91
C ARG A 311 8.41 -10.43 2.85
N LEU A 312 8.19 -11.38 1.95
CA LEU A 312 9.07 -11.64 0.81
C LEU A 312 9.08 -10.45 -0.15
N CYS A 313 7.91 -9.89 -0.51
CA CYS A 313 7.81 -8.72 -1.38
C CYS A 313 8.60 -7.53 -0.83
N HIS A 314 8.37 -7.15 0.44
CA HIS A 314 9.14 -6.10 1.10
C HIS A 314 10.64 -6.39 1.07
N LYS A 315 11.05 -7.62 1.40
CA LYS A 315 12.47 -8.01 1.41
C LYS A 315 13.12 -7.91 0.03
N VAL A 316 12.40 -8.26 -1.04
CA VAL A 316 12.90 -8.16 -2.42
C VAL A 316 13.07 -6.70 -2.84
N LEU A 317 12.07 -5.83 -2.58
CA LEU A 317 12.14 -4.39 -2.89
C LEU A 317 13.22 -3.66 -2.09
N SER A 318 13.35 -3.98 -0.81
CA SER A 318 14.41 -3.49 0.07
C SER A 318 15.81 -3.83 -0.47
N ARG A 319 15.99 -5.05 -0.96
CA ARG A 319 17.29 -5.52 -1.50
C ARG A 319 17.56 -5.03 -2.92
N SER A 320 16.54 -4.76 -3.73
CA SER A 320 16.74 -4.29 -5.10
C SER A 320 17.41 -2.91 -5.14
N GLN A 321 17.21 -2.07 -4.13
CA GLN A 321 17.90 -0.77 -3.99
C GLN A 321 19.44 -0.91 -4.01
N LEU A 322 20.00 -1.99 -3.46
CA LEU A 322 21.44 -2.25 -3.57
C LEU A 322 21.86 -2.57 -5.00
N ASN A 323 21.02 -3.31 -5.74
CA ASN A 323 21.25 -3.62 -7.15
C ASN A 323 21.11 -2.37 -8.04
N ALA A 324 20.28 -1.40 -7.66
CA ALA A 324 20.16 -0.11 -8.33
C ALA A 324 21.50 0.65 -8.34
N VAL A 325 22.25 0.65 -7.23
CA VAL A 325 23.57 1.31 -7.13
C VAL A 325 24.54 0.77 -8.18
N ALA A 326 24.60 -0.55 -8.36
CA ALA A 326 25.46 -1.17 -9.37
C ALA A 326 25.08 -0.73 -10.79
N LYS A 327 23.78 -0.67 -11.11
CA LYS A 327 23.29 -0.18 -12.39
C LYS A 327 23.64 1.30 -12.62
N LEU A 328 23.50 2.15 -11.61
CA LEU A 328 23.86 3.57 -11.68
C LEU A 328 25.36 3.77 -11.93
N LYS A 329 26.20 2.90 -11.37
CA LYS A 329 27.64 2.88 -11.67
C LYS A 329 27.92 2.48 -13.12
N HIS A 330 27.30 1.40 -13.61
CA HIS A 330 27.44 0.98 -15.01
C HIS A 330 26.91 2.02 -16.00
N ALA A 331 25.85 2.75 -15.64
CA ALA A 331 25.32 3.86 -16.40
C ALA A 331 26.24 5.09 -16.40
N GLY A 332 27.37 5.10 -15.68
CA GLY A 332 28.23 6.29 -15.55
C GLY A 332 27.55 7.47 -14.86
N ILE A 333 26.51 7.21 -14.05
CA ILE A 333 25.83 8.23 -13.24
C ILE A 333 26.58 8.42 -11.92
N ILE A 334 26.94 7.31 -11.28
CA ILE A 334 27.88 7.29 -10.16
C ILE A 334 29.28 7.19 -10.75
N LEU A 335 30.03 8.28 -10.69
CA LEU A 335 31.35 8.41 -11.30
C LEU A 335 32.48 7.92 -10.40
N ASN A 336 32.29 8.01 -9.08
CA ASN A 336 33.30 7.72 -8.08
C ASN A 336 32.86 6.57 -7.18
N ASN A 337 33.80 5.90 -6.52
CA ASN A 337 33.50 4.85 -5.53
C ASN A 337 32.99 5.41 -4.18
N LEU A 338 32.72 6.71 -4.11
CA LEU A 338 32.10 7.35 -2.96
C LEU A 338 30.59 7.39 -3.18
N VAL A 339 29.87 6.51 -2.49
CA VAL A 339 28.41 6.38 -2.53
C VAL A 339 27.90 6.30 -1.10
N VAL A 340 26.79 6.96 -0.80
CA VAL A 340 26.07 6.72 0.45
C VAL A 340 25.31 5.42 0.27
N LEU A 341 25.80 4.33 0.87
CA LEU A 341 25.09 3.06 0.79
C LEU A 341 23.64 3.26 1.27
N PRO A 342 22.63 2.97 0.43
CA PRO A 342 21.26 3.19 0.81
C PRO A 342 20.92 2.30 2.00
N ASN A 343 20.07 2.78 2.89
CA ASN A 343 19.47 1.90 3.87
C ASN A 343 18.70 0.81 3.12
N THR A 344 18.89 -0.43 3.53
CA THR A 344 18.16 -1.55 2.94
C THR A 344 16.69 -1.56 3.36
N SER A 345 16.31 -0.85 4.43
CA SER A 345 14.92 -0.71 4.82
C SER A 345 14.19 0.26 3.90
N ASN A 346 13.05 -0.15 3.33
CA ASN A 346 12.30 0.64 2.35
C ASN A 346 10.83 0.86 2.77
N VAL A 347 10.33 2.07 2.53
CA VAL A 347 8.96 2.52 2.76
C VAL A 347 8.06 2.43 1.51
N SER A 348 8.57 1.92 0.39
CA SER A 348 7.92 1.89 -0.94
C SER A 348 6.71 0.95 -1.07
N LEU A 349 6.23 0.37 0.02
CA LEU A 349 4.94 -0.34 0.06
C LEU A 349 3.98 0.32 1.05
N ALA A 350 4.36 1.50 1.57
CA ALA A 350 3.50 2.41 2.30
C ALA A 350 3.19 3.67 1.47
N ASN A 351 3.72 3.80 0.25
CA ASN A 351 3.58 4.93 -0.67
C ASN A 351 2.43 4.70 -1.66
N ASN A 352 1.25 4.41 -1.17
CA ASN A 352 0.19 3.92 -2.04
C ASN A 352 -0.96 4.91 -2.13
N GLY A 353 -1.62 4.89 -3.29
CA GLY A 353 -2.61 5.88 -3.67
C GLY A 353 -3.94 5.25 -3.99
N THR A 354 -4.64 5.85 -4.95
CA THR A 354 -5.84 5.25 -5.54
C THR A 354 -5.44 4.52 -6.81
N HIS A 355 -5.72 3.21 -6.85
CA HIS A 355 -5.61 2.37 -8.03
C HIS A 355 -6.97 2.28 -8.73
N VAL A 356 -6.96 2.18 -10.06
CA VAL A 356 -8.19 2.16 -10.86
C VAL A 356 -8.24 0.87 -11.65
N SER A 357 -9.24 0.04 -11.36
CA SER A 357 -9.49 -1.18 -12.13
C SER A 357 -10.60 -0.93 -13.14
N LEU A 358 -10.33 -1.25 -14.42
CA LEU A 358 -11.34 -1.20 -15.47
C LEU A 358 -11.84 -2.61 -15.79
N GLY A 359 -13.15 -2.74 -15.96
CA GLY A 359 -13.82 -3.98 -16.38
C GLY A 359 -14.67 -3.75 -17.62
N SER A 360 -14.86 -4.80 -18.42
CA SER A 360 -15.71 -4.79 -19.61
C SER A 360 -16.95 -5.66 -19.38
N ARG A 361 -18.13 -5.09 -19.58
CA ARG A 361 -19.40 -5.84 -19.46
C ARG A 361 -19.52 -6.92 -20.51
N ARG A 362 -19.07 -6.66 -21.74
CA ARG A 362 -19.07 -7.63 -22.84
C ARG A 362 -18.19 -8.81 -22.49
N LEU A 363 -16.98 -8.57 -22.01
CA LEU A 363 -16.07 -9.64 -21.59
C LEU A 363 -16.67 -10.43 -20.41
N THR A 364 -17.21 -9.76 -19.39
CA THR A 364 -17.90 -10.45 -18.29
C THR A 364 -19.10 -11.27 -18.78
N ALA A 365 -19.87 -10.76 -19.75
CA ALA A 365 -21.00 -11.47 -20.34
C ALA A 365 -20.55 -12.69 -21.17
N ALA A 366 -19.45 -12.60 -21.91
CA ALA A 366 -18.87 -13.71 -22.66
C ALA A 366 -18.43 -14.86 -21.72
N ILE A 367 -17.78 -14.55 -20.59
CA ILE A 367 -17.46 -15.55 -19.57
C ILE A 367 -18.74 -16.21 -19.03
N ALA A 368 -19.75 -15.39 -18.72
CA ALA A 368 -21.03 -15.89 -18.19
C ALA A 368 -21.78 -16.77 -19.21
N ALA A 369 -21.61 -16.51 -20.51
CA ALA A 369 -22.15 -17.31 -21.60
C ALA A 369 -21.37 -18.61 -21.84
N GLY A 370 -20.24 -18.82 -21.15
CA GLY A 370 -19.43 -20.02 -21.28
C GLY A 370 -18.71 -20.12 -22.62
N THR A 371 -18.28 -18.99 -23.19
CA THR A 371 -17.44 -19.00 -24.41
C THR A 371 -16.22 -19.88 -24.17
N ALA A 372 -16.07 -20.94 -24.97
CA ALA A 372 -15.14 -22.05 -24.70
C ALA A 372 -13.67 -21.61 -24.53
N ASP A 373 -13.30 -20.46 -25.12
CA ASP A 373 -11.91 -19.98 -25.23
C ASP A 373 -11.67 -18.64 -24.52
N TYR A 374 -12.61 -18.23 -23.65
CA TYR A 374 -12.49 -17.00 -22.87
C TYR A 374 -12.90 -17.23 -21.41
N GLY A 375 -11.90 -17.43 -20.55
CA GLY A 375 -12.07 -17.71 -19.14
C GLY A 375 -11.52 -16.62 -18.22
N GLU A 376 -11.39 -16.95 -16.94
CA GLU A 376 -10.90 -16.02 -15.90
C GLU A 376 -9.45 -15.58 -16.16
N ALA A 377 -8.63 -16.43 -16.78
CA ALA A 377 -7.24 -16.11 -17.08
C ALA A 377 -7.11 -15.07 -18.19
N GLU A 378 -7.89 -15.22 -19.27
CA GLU A 378 -7.91 -14.28 -20.39
C GLU A 378 -8.48 -12.93 -19.97
N GLU A 379 -9.52 -12.92 -19.14
CA GLU A 379 -10.09 -11.69 -18.60
C GLU A 379 -9.13 -10.96 -17.68
N LYS A 380 -8.44 -11.69 -16.80
CA LYS A 380 -7.38 -11.11 -16.00
C LYS A 380 -6.28 -10.49 -16.86
N TYR A 381 -5.83 -11.20 -17.90
CA TYR A 381 -4.76 -10.71 -18.78
C TYR A 381 -5.16 -9.41 -19.49
N LEU A 382 -6.37 -9.36 -20.09
CA LEU A 382 -6.87 -8.17 -20.77
C LEU A 382 -7.13 -7.02 -19.80
N GLY A 383 -7.73 -7.31 -18.64
CA GLY A 383 -7.95 -6.34 -17.58
C GLY A 383 -6.63 -5.71 -17.10
N ASP A 384 -5.64 -6.54 -16.75
CA ASP A 384 -4.32 -6.08 -16.30
C ASP A 384 -3.65 -5.20 -17.37
N LEU A 385 -3.73 -5.57 -18.65
CA LEU A 385 -3.17 -4.76 -19.75
C LEU A 385 -3.83 -3.38 -19.85
N VAL A 386 -5.17 -3.35 -19.82
CA VAL A 386 -5.93 -2.10 -19.91
C VAL A 386 -5.71 -1.21 -18.69
N ILE A 387 -5.60 -1.81 -17.50
CA ILE A 387 -5.26 -1.11 -16.26
C ILE A 387 -3.86 -0.49 -16.38
N LYS A 388 -2.85 -1.24 -16.80
CA LYS A 388 -1.48 -0.71 -17.00
C LYS A 388 -1.46 0.48 -17.97
N ILE A 389 -2.21 0.39 -19.09
CA ILE A 389 -2.32 1.49 -20.05
C ILE A 389 -3.01 2.70 -19.40
N THR A 390 -4.11 2.49 -18.69
CA THR A 390 -4.93 3.58 -18.15
C THR A 390 -4.30 4.25 -16.93
N GLU A 391 -3.66 3.48 -16.05
CA GLU A 391 -3.12 3.95 -14.79
C GLU A 391 -1.68 4.49 -14.92
N HIS A 392 -0.89 3.96 -15.87
CA HIS A 392 0.52 4.32 -15.97
C HIS A 392 0.89 4.99 -17.28
N PHE A 393 0.32 4.56 -18.41
CA PHE A 393 0.70 5.11 -19.71
C PHE A 393 -0.05 6.40 -20.02
N LEU A 394 -1.39 6.38 -20.00
CA LEU A 394 -2.21 7.55 -20.34
C LEU A 394 -1.90 8.79 -19.50
N PRO A 395 -1.72 8.69 -18.16
CA PRO A 395 -1.43 9.86 -17.34
C PRO A 395 -0.16 10.62 -17.74
N LEU A 396 0.82 9.93 -18.36
CA LEU A 396 2.03 10.56 -18.89
C LEU A 396 1.75 11.52 -20.05
N PHE A 397 0.72 11.25 -20.88
CA PHE A 397 0.39 12.06 -22.05
C PHE A 397 -0.52 13.23 -21.72
N VAL A 398 -1.47 13.03 -20.82
CA VAL A 398 -2.45 14.08 -20.46
C VAL A 398 -1.95 14.99 -19.33
N GLY A 399 -0.74 14.75 -18.80
CA GLY A 399 -0.15 15.53 -17.72
C GLY A 399 -0.95 15.42 -16.41
N THR A 400 -1.81 14.41 -16.27
CA THR A 400 -2.55 14.13 -15.05
C THR A 400 -1.65 13.35 -14.10
N TYR A 401 -0.62 14.02 -13.59
CA TYR A 401 0.24 13.48 -12.55
C TYR A 401 -0.59 13.04 -11.35
N SER A 402 -0.15 11.99 -10.69
CA SER A 402 -0.95 11.21 -9.74
C SER A 402 -1.14 11.90 -8.37
N ALA A 403 -1.11 13.23 -8.33
CA ALA A 403 -1.33 14.09 -7.16
C ALA A 403 -0.42 13.78 -5.96
N ALA A 404 0.82 13.31 -6.20
CA ALA A 404 1.83 13.06 -5.17
C ALA A 404 3.02 14.03 -5.25
N PRO A 405 2.79 15.37 -5.25
CA PRO A 405 3.88 16.33 -5.32
C PRO A 405 4.81 16.17 -4.13
N TYR A 406 6.11 16.19 -4.41
CA TYR A 406 7.14 16.06 -3.39
C TYR A 406 8.29 17.03 -3.67
N ARG A 407 8.74 17.68 -2.60
CA ARG A 407 9.93 18.51 -2.67
C ARG A 407 11.14 17.70 -2.24
N LEU A 408 12.00 17.38 -3.19
CA LEU A 408 13.29 16.78 -2.91
C LEU A 408 14.27 17.90 -2.60
N ASP A 409 14.79 17.92 -1.37
CA ASP A 409 15.81 18.89 -0.96
C ASP A 409 17.17 18.53 -1.54
N TYR A 410 18.16 19.43 -1.43
CA TYR A 410 19.50 19.19 -1.95
C TYR A 410 20.13 17.90 -1.39
N ALA A 411 19.94 17.61 -0.10
CA ALA A 411 20.49 16.39 0.50
C ALA A 411 19.85 15.12 -0.06
N GLY A 412 18.61 15.18 -0.55
CA GLY A 412 17.95 14.09 -1.25
C GLY A 412 18.45 13.85 -2.69
N PHE A 413 19.26 14.74 -3.28
CA PHE A 413 19.74 14.64 -4.67
C PHE A 413 20.94 13.69 -4.89
N HIS A 414 21.20 12.79 -3.94
CA HIS A 414 22.15 11.68 -4.16
C HIS A 414 21.58 10.76 -5.25
N PRO A 415 22.32 10.43 -6.33
CA PRO A 415 21.76 9.66 -7.45
C PRO A 415 21.18 8.30 -7.01
N GLU A 416 21.80 7.64 -6.05
CA GLU A 416 21.36 6.38 -5.44
C GLU A 416 20.07 6.48 -4.61
N LYS A 417 19.66 7.71 -4.23
CA LYS A 417 18.39 7.97 -3.53
C LYS A 417 17.35 8.57 -4.50
N ALA A 418 17.75 9.58 -5.26
CA ALA A 418 16.87 10.38 -6.11
C ALA A 418 16.32 9.61 -7.31
N LEU A 419 17.11 8.72 -7.91
CA LEU A 419 16.66 7.93 -9.06
C LEU A 419 15.87 6.69 -8.64
N GLY A 420 15.90 6.30 -7.37
CA GLY A 420 15.07 5.25 -6.79
C GLY A 420 14.93 4.02 -7.68
N PHE A 421 13.69 3.65 -8.01
CA PHE A 421 13.39 2.49 -8.85
C PHE A 421 13.59 2.71 -10.36
N LEU A 422 13.82 3.94 -10.83
CA LEU A 422 14.07 4.20 -12.26
C LEU A 422 15.27 3.42 -12.80
N ALA A 423 16.25 3.10 -11.95
CA ALA A 423 17.38 2.26 -12.34
C ALA A 423 16.96 0.83 -12.73
N HIS A 424 15.80 0.37 -12.27
CA HIS A 424 15.21 -0.91 -12.65
C HIS A 424 14.29 -0.81 -13.87
N GLU A 425 13.72 0.36 -14.12
CA GLU A 425 12.68 0.57 -15.12
C GLU A 425 13.20 1.10 -16.46
N LEU A 426 14.33 1.82 -16.45
CA LEU A 426 14.89 2.45 -17.63
C LEU A 426 16.23 1.81 -18.03
N ASP A 427 16.47 1.75 -19.34
CA ASP A 427 17.81 1.44 -19.87
C ASP A 427 18.81 2.57 -19.52
N TYR A 428 20.10 2.22 -19.49
CA TYR A 428 21.21 3.10 -19.13
C TYR A 428 21.24 4.39 -19.97
N SER A 429 20.79 4.37 -21.22
CA SER A 429 20.78 5.54 -22.09
C SER A 429 19.73 6.57 -21.66
N GLN A 430 18.48 6.11 -21.46
CA GLN A 430 17.36 6.93 -21.01
C GLN A 430 17.61 7.44 -19.59
N LEU A 431 18.13 6.60 -18.70
CA LEU A 431 18.42 6.97 -17.32
C LEU A 431 19.47 8.09 -17.25
N ARG A 432 20.53 8.03 -18.07
CA ARG A 432 21.54 9.10 -18.18
C ARG A 432 20.95 10.40 -18.72
N ILE A 433 20.13 10.33 -19.77
CA ILE A 433 19.49 11.51 -20.37
C ILE A 433 18.60 12.19 -19.33
N LEU A 434 17.74 11.42 -18.66
CA LEU A 434 16.86 11.90 -17.61
C LEU A 434 17.66 12.55 -16.48
N TRP A 435 18.68 11.87 -15.94
CA TRP A 435 19.49 12.41 -14.86
C TRP A 435 20.21 13.72 -15.25
N ARG A 436 20.77 13.78 -16.46
CA ARG A 436 21.42 14.99 -16.97
C ARG A 436 20.44 16.16 -17.07
N MET A 437 19.25 15.91 -17.64
CA MET A 437 18.21 16.93 -17.78
C MET A 437 17.67 17.38 -16.42
N TRP A 438 17.50 16.45 -15.49
CA TRP A 438 17.01 16.76 -14.15
C TRP A 438 17.99 17.61 -13.37
N LYS A 439 19.29 17.28 -13.39
CA LYS A 439 20.34 18.15 -12.80
C LYS A 439 20.37 19.55 -13.41
N ALA A 440 20.11 19.67 -14.71
CA ALA A 440 20.06 20.96 -15.39
C ALA A 440 18.84 21.80 -14.93
N LYS A 441 17.70 21.16 -14.68
CA LYS A 441 16.46 21.79 -14.19
C LYS A 441 16.53 22.17 -12.70
N ALA A 442 17.11 21.30 -11.87
CA ALA A 442 17.07 21.43 -10.42
C ALA A 442 17.87 22.64 -9.90
N LYS A 443 17.45 23.19 -8.75
CA LYS A 443 18.10 24.31 -8.06
C LYS A 443 19.28 23.83 -7.21
N ILE A 444 20.26 23.22 -7.88
CA ILE A 444 21.46 22.60 -7.29
C ILE A 444 22.78 23.15 -7.90
N ARG A 445 22.74 24.33 -8.49
CA ARG A 445 23.91 24.90 -9.20
C ARG A 445 24.77 25.78 -8.31
N ILE A 446 26.09 25.63 -8.44
CA ILE A 446 27.11 26.55 -7.90
C ILE A 446 27.91 27.06 -9.10
N CYS A 447 28.06 28.38 -9.24
CA CYS A 447 28.78 29.00 -10.37
C CYS A 447 28.34 28.45 -11.74
N ALA A 448 27.03 28.34 -11.96
CA ALA A 448 26.37 27.78 -13.15
C ALA A 448 26.59 26.27 -13.43
N ALA A 449 27.41 25.57 -12.65
CA ALA A 449 27.59 24.12 -12.75
C ALA A 449 26.67 23.38 -11.77
N PRO A 450 25.97 22.30 -12.19
CA PRO A 450 25.20 21.47 -11.27
C PRO A 450 26.13 20.69 -10.35
N VAL A 451 25.94 20.85 -9.04
CA VAL A 451 26.66 20.10 -8.01
C VAL A 451 25.65 19.19 -7.34
N THR A 452 25.86 17.87 -7.43
CA THR A 452 25.08 16.89 -6.67
C THR A 452 25.69 16.72 -5.29
N PRO A 453 24.92 16.37 -4.26
CA PRO A 453 25.50 15.94 -3.00
C PRO A 453 26.42 14.72 -3.24
N PHE A 454 27.47 14.61 -2.44
CA PHE A 454 28.52 13.60 -2.62
C PHE A 454 29.13 13.12 -1.32
N GLY A 455 28.73 13.68 -0.18
CA GLY A 455 29.37 13.45 1.11
C GLY A 455 28.40 13.01 2.20
N PRO A 456 28.88 13.00 3.45
CA PRO A 456 28.02 12.83 4.61
C PRO A 456 26.98 13.95 4.70
N GLU A 457 25.79 13.63 5.23
CA GLU A 457 24.67 14.59 5.26
C GLU A 457 24.99 15.93 5.94
N TRP A 458 25.86 15.96 6.95
CA TRP A 458 26.22 17.21 7.61
C TRP A 458 26.97 18.17 6.68
N LEU A 459 27.79 17.64 5.77
CA LEU A 459 28.53 18.41 4.77
C LEU A 459 27.58 18.90 3.69
N ASP A 460 26.70 18.02 3.20
CA ASP A 460 25.70 18.40 2.19
C ASP A 460 24.75 19.48 2.72
N ARG A 461 24.34 19.40 3.99
CA ARG A 461 23.52 20.44 4.66
C ARG A 461 24.26 21.77 4.80
N LEU A 462 25.58 21.75 5.01
CA LEU A 462 26.39 22.96 5.07
C LEU A 462 26.49 23.61 3.68
N ILE A 463 26.83 22.83 2.66
CA ILE A 463 26.92 23.27 1.26
C ILE A 463 25.57 23.85 0.80
N SER A 464 24.48 23.13 1.07
CA SER A 464 23.13 23.59 0.73
C SER A 464 22.80 24.95 1.36
N ARG A 465 23.19 25.18 2.61
CA ARG A 465 22.97 26.47 3.30
C ARG A 465 23.83 27.58 2.72
N VAL A 466 25.13 27.34 2.54
CA VAL A 466 26.09 28.35 2.05
C VAL A 466 25.72 28.81 0.63
N PHE A 467 25.32 27.87 -0.24
CA PHE A 467 25.01 28.16 -1.63
C PHE A 467 23.50 28.26 -1.93
N ASN A 468 22.64 28.22 -0.91
CA ASN A 468 21.17 28.27 -1.03
C ASN A 468 20.60 27.24 -2.03
N LEU A 469 21.15 26.01 -2.00
CA LEU A 469 20.73 24.92 -2.88
C LEU A 469 19.44 24.32 -2.35
N LYS A 470 18.39 24.32 -3.18
CA LYS A 470 17.01 24.01 -2.77
C LYS A 470 16.51 22.65 -3.24
N GLY A 471 17.25 21.97 -4.14
CA GLY A 471 16.80 20.74 -4.79
C GLY A 471 15.78 21.03 -5.90
N ASP A 472 14.70 20.26 -5.97
CA ASP A 472 13.66 20.39 -7.00
C ASP A 472 12.28 19.97 -6.47
N PHE A 473 11.26 20.34 -7.23
CA PHE A 473 9.89 19.87 -7.04
C PHE A 473 9.58 18.78 -8.07
N VAL A 474 9.23 17.60 -7.56
CA VAL A 474 8.79 16.45 -8.34
C VAL A 474 7.26 16.45 -8.31
N HIS A 475 6.63 16.52 -9.47
CA HIS A 475 5.16 16.56 -9.59
C HIS A 475 4.51 15.26 -9.10
N ASP A 476 5.24 14.15 -9.28
CA ASP A 476 4.80 12.82 -8.89
C ASP A 476 5.97 11.99 -8.39
N PHE A 477 6.09 11.89 -7.07
CA PHE A 477 7.18 11.16 -6.45
C PHE A 477 7.04 9.64 -6.56
N ARG A 478 5.82 9.15 -6.82
CA ARG A 478 5.54 7.71 -6.93
C ARG A 478 6.26 7.06 -8.10
N LEU A 479 6.50 7.81 -9.17
CA LEU A 479 7.29 7.36 -10.31
C LEU A 479 8.77 7.12 -9.97
N LEU A 480 9.24 7.57 -8.81
CA LEU A 480 10.62 7.38 -8.33
C LEU A 480 10.69 6.38 -7.19
N ASP A 481 9.75 6.48 -6.24
CA ASP A 481 9.77 5.72 -4.99
C ASP A 481 8.92 4.45 -5.01
N TYR A 482 8.21 4.18 -6.11
CA TYR A 482 7.51 2.92 -6.38
C TYR A 482 8.10 2.21 -7.61
N LEU A 483 8.10 0.88 -7.62
CA LEU A 483 8.50 0.09 -8.78
C LEU A 483 7.30 -0.10 -9.72
N VAL A 484 7.08 0.87 -10.60
CA VAL A 484 5.89 0.99 -11.47
C VAL A 484 5.75 -0.20 -12.40
N CYS A 485 6.86 -0.85 -12.80
CA CYS A 485 6.80 -2.00 -13.69
C CYS A 485 6.19 -3.28 -13.07
N LEU A 486 6.01 -3.32 -11.74
CA LEU A 486 5.35 -4.43 -11.05
C LEU A 486 3.83 -4.23 -10.90
N LEU A 487 3.29 -3.07 -11.25
CA LEU A 487 1.85 -2.79 -11.29
C LEU A 487 1.21 -3.43 -12.50
#